data_AF-A0A2T6SYH4-F1
#
_entry.id   AF-A0A2T6SYH4-F1
#
_cell.length_a   1.000
_cell.length_b   1.000
_cell.length_c   1.000
_cell.angle_alpha   90.00
_cell.angle_beta   90.00
_cell.angle_gamma   90.00
#
_symmetry.space_group_name_H-M   'P 1'
#
loop_
_entity.id
_entity.type
_entity.pdbx_description
1 polymer ?
#
loop_
_entity_poly.entity_id
_entity_poly.type
_entity_poly.pdbx_seq_one_letter_code
_entity_poly.pdbx_strand_id
1 'polypeptide(L)'
;LINDKLMALLVLILDLFKGMFAVFLSKLFGLDYSLQWMVAIASILGHCYSPFLNFNGGKGVSTIMGSVVLLIPIESLIGLTVWFFVGKVLKISSLASILGVGTATVLIFFVPYMHIPDSVNILKEVGTQTPMVLIFIFTLIKHAGNIFNLLTGKEKKVL
;
A
#
# COMPACT_ATOMS: atom_id res chain seq x y z
N LEU A 1 3.74 -30.72 -5.65
CA LEU A 1 4.62 -29.84 -4.86
C LEU A 1 4.57 -28.45 -5.48
N ILE A 2 3.94 -27.48 -4.81
CA ILE A 2 3.84 -26.10 -5.31
C ILE A 2 5.20 -25.43 -5.14
N ASN A 3 5.68 -24.72 -6.16
CA ASN A 3 6.94 -23.96 -6.14
C ASN A 3 6.83 -22.76 -5.17
N ASP A 4 7.85 -22.53 -4.33
CA ASP A 4 7.90 -21.41 -3.37
C ASP A 4 7.65 -20.04 -4.02
N LYS A 5 8.13 -19.83 -5.24
CA LYS A 5 7.88 -18.60 -6.01
C LYS A 5 6.41 -18.42 -6.37
N LEU A 6 5.73 -19.51 -6.72
CA LEU A 6 4.30 -19.50 -6.99
C LEU A 6 3.51 -19.24 -5.71
N MET A 7 3.91 -19.83 -4.59
CA MET A 7 3.27 -19.61 -3.29
C MET A 7 3.40 -18.14 -2.84
N ALA A 8 4.59 -17.56 -2.95
CA ALA A 8 4.83 -16.15 -2.62
C ALA A 8 3.98 -15.20 -3.49
N LEU A 9 3.86 -15.50 -4.79
CA LEU A 9 3.01 -14.73 -5.69
C LEU A 9 1.53 -14.84 -5.32
N LEU A 10 1.04 -16.04 -5.00
CA LEU A 10 -0.33 -16.26 -4.57
C LEU A 10 -0.65 -15.50 -3.28
N VAL A 11 0.24 -15.53 -2.28
CA VAL A 11 0.08 -14.76 -1.04
C VAL A 11 0.02 -13.27 -1.33
N LEU A 12 0.88 -12.77 -2.23
CA LEU A 12 0.87 -11.35 -2.62
C LEU A 12 -0.47 -10.98 -3.25
N ILE A 13 -0.98 -11.77 -4.19
CA ILE A 13 -2.26 -11.53 -4.87
C ILE A 13 -3.43 -11.58 -3.86
N LEU A 14 -3.45 -12.55 -2.96
CA LEU A 14 -4.50 -12.65 -1.92
C LEU A 14 -4.46 -11.46 -0.95
N ASP A 15 -3.25 -11.02 -0.57
CA ASP A 15 -3.07 -9.86 0.30
C ASP A 15 -3.46 -8.55 -0.37
N LEU A 16 -3.30 -8.43 -1.68
CA LEU A 16 -3.82 -7.32 -2.49
C LEU A 16 -5.34 -7.39 -2.55
N PHE A 17 -5.86 -8.56 -2.91
CA PHE A 17 -7.29 -8.76 -3.13
C PHE A 17 -8.11 -8.48 -1.87
N LYS A 18 -7.67 -8.94 -0.69
CA LYS A 18 -8.41 -8.65 0.56
C LYS A 18 -8.47 -7.14 0.88
N GLY A 19 -7.40 -6.39 0.56
CA GLY A 19 -7.34 -4.95 0.75
C GLY A 19 -8.31 -4.23 -0.18
N MET A 20 -8.29 -4.63 -1.45
CA MET A 20 -9.20 -4.15 -2.49
C MET A 20 -10.65 -4.49 -2.16
N PHE A 21 -10.91 -5.72 -1.75
CA PHE A 21 -12.24 -6.23 -1.45
C PHE A 21 -12.88 -5.47 -0.27
N ALA A 22 -12.12 -5.17 0.78
CA ALA A 22 -12.61 -4.37 1.90
C ALA A 22 -13.10 -2.98 1.45
N VAL A 23 -12.32 -2.29 0.62
CA VAL A 23 -12.67 -0.94 0.12
C VAL A 23 -13.74 -0.99 -0.97
N PHE A 24 -13.78 -2.07 -1.76
CA PHE A 24 -14.86 -2.31 -2.70
C PHE A 24 -16.21 -2.46 -1.97
N LEU A 25 -16.24 -3.23 -0.87
CA LEU A 25 -17.45 -3.36 -0.06
C LEU A 25 -17.89 -2.03 0.54
N SER A 26 -16.96 -1.21 1.06
CA SER A 26 -17.34 0.11 1.60
C SER A 26 -17.95 1.03 0.52
N LYS A 27 -17.42 1.00 -0.71
CA LYS A 27 -18.04 1.69 -1.85
C LYS A 27 -19.42 1.11 -2.20
N LEU A 28 -19.56 -0.22 -2.23
CA LEU A 28 -20.81 -0.90 -2.57
C LEU A 28 -21.92 -0.57 -1.55
N PHE A 29 -21.58 -0.44 -0.28
CA PHE A 29 -22.51 -0.01 0.78
C PHE A 29 -22.77 1.50 0.82
N GLY A 30 -22.17 2.27 -0.10
CA GLY A 30 -22.37 3.71 -0.18
C GLY A 30 -21.81 4.49 1.01
N LEU A 31 -20.79 3.95 1.69
CA LEU A 31 -20.12 4.68 2.76
C LEU A 31 -19.45 5.93 2.18
N ASP A 32 -19.45 7.02 2.94
CA ASP A 32 -18.76 8.24 2.53
C ASP A 32 -17.27 7.99 2.35
N TYR A 33 -16.63 8.86 1.58
CA TYR A 33 -15.24 8.66 1.19
C TYR A 33 -14.26 8.64 2.38
N SER A 34 -14.57 9.35 3.47
CA SER A 34 -13.75 9.31 4.69
C SER A 34 -13.85 7.94 5.38
N LEU A 35 -15.04 7.36 5.48
CA LEU A 35 -15.22 5.99 5.96
C LEU A 35 -14.54 4.97 5.06
N GLN A 36 -14.52 5.16 3.74
CA GLN A 36 -13.77 4.27 2.82
C GLN A 36 -12.26 4.28 3.14
N TRP A 37 -11.68 5.44 3.43
CA TRP A 37 -10.28 5.55 3.90
C TRP A 37 -10.05 4.88 5.26
N MET A 38 -11.00 5.01 6.19
CA MET A 38 -10.92 4.30 7.47
C MET A 38 -10.94 2.78 7.27
N VAL A 39 -11.75 2.27 6.35
CA VAL A 39 -11.79 0.84 5.98
C VAL A 39 -10.46 0.40 5.35
N ALA A 40 -9.86 1.22 4.48
CA ALA A 40 -8.53 0.97 3.93
C ALA A 40 -7.48 0.82 5.05
N ILE A 41 -7.43 1.78 5.97
CA ILE A 41 -6.49 1.76 7.12
C ILE A 41 -6.76 0.55 8.02
N ALA A 42 -8.02 0.24 8.33
CA ALA A 42 -8.40 -0.91 9.13
C ALA A 42 -7.95 -2.24 8.49
N SER A 43 -8.08 -2.37 7.16
CA SER A 43 -7.60 -3.55 6.43
C SER A 43 -6.08 -3.71 6.51
N ILE A 44 -5.33 -2.61 6.36
CA ILE A 44 -3.88 -2.58 6.48
C ILE A 44 -3.44 -2.96 7.91
N LEU A 45 -4.07 -2.37 8.93
CA LEU A 45 -3.79 -2.67 10.33
C LEU A 45 -4.13 -4.13 10.67
N GLY A 46 -5.27 -4.64 10.18
CA GLY A 46 -5.67 -6.04 10.36
C GLY A 46 -4.67 -7.03 9.75
N HIS A 47 -4.02 -6.69 8.63
CA HIS A 47 -2.93 -7.51 8.09
C HIS A 47 -1.65 -7.41 8.92
N CYS A 48 -1.25 -6.21 9.34
CA CYS A 48 0.00 -5.99 10.08
C CYS A 48 -0.06 -6.49 11.53
N TYR A 49 -1.24 -6.47 12.14
CA TYR A 49 -1.51 -6.80 13.53
C TYR A 49 -2.69 -7.77 13.63
N SER A 50 -2.65 -8.84 12.84
CA SER A 50 -3.71 -9.86 12.85
C SER A 50 -3.79 -10.56 14.22
N PRO A 51 -4.98 -10.60 14.86
CA PRO A 51 -5.19 -11.38 16.09
C PRO A 51 -4.89 -12.87 15.89
N PHE A 52 -5.12 -13.39 14.68
CA PHE A 52 -4.84 -14.80 14.32
C PHE A 52 -3.34 -15.11 14.24
N LEU A 53 -2.48 -14.10 14.20
CA LEU A 53 -1.02 -14.21 14.16
C LEU A 53 -0.37 -13.62 15.42
N ASN A 54 -1.10 -13.57 16.55
CA ASN A 54 -0.65 -12.95 17.80
C ASN A 54 -0.15 -11.52 17.59
N PHE A 55 -0.84 -10.74 16.75
CA PHE A 55 -0.48 -9.37 16.37
C PHE A 55 0.90 -9.22 15.70
N ASN A 56 1.51 -10.32 15.21
CA ASN A 56 2.79 -10.34 14.52
C ASN A 56 2.60 -10.63 13.02
N GLY A 57 1.86 -9.75 12.34
CA GLY A 57 1.60 -9.85 10.91
C GLY A 57 2.71 -9.27 10.02
N GLY A 58 2.42 -9.21 8.71
CA GLY A 58 3.33 -8.69 7.70
C GLY A 58 3.53 -7.17 7.74
N LYS A 59 4.10 -6.62 6.66
CA LYS A 59 4.34 -5.17 6.52
C LYS A 59 3.26 -4.42 5.75
N GLY A 60 2.28 -5.12 5.19
CA GLY A 60 1.09 -4.50 4.60
C GLY A 60 1.22 -3.96 3.20
N VAL A 61 2.37 -4.00 2.52
CA VAL A 61 2.57 -3.33 1.22
C VAL A 61 1.56 -3.79 0.15
N SER A 62 1.32 -5.10 0.04
CA SER A 62 0.34 -5.63 -0.92
C SER A 62 -1.10 -5.21 -0.55
N THR A 63 -1.44 -5.26 0.73
CA THR A 63 -2.73 -4.82 1.25
C THR A 63 -2.94 -3.32 1.10
N ILE A 64 -1.90 -2.49 1.30
CA ILE A 64 -1.90 -1.05 1.02
C ILE A 64 -2.27 -0.84 -0.44
N MET A 65 -1.53 -1.44 -1.37
CA MET A 65 -1.79 -1.30 -2.81
C MET A 65 -3.24 -1.67 -3.14
N GLY A 66 -3.71 -2.82 -2.66
CA GLY A 66 -5.08 -3.26 -2.87
C GLY A 66 -6.12 -2.29 -2.31
N SER A 67 -5.91 -1.77 -1.10
CA SER A 67 -6.86 -0.86 -0.47
C SER A 67 -6.88 0.52 -1.12
N VAL A 68 -5.73 1.07 -1.53
CA VAL A 68 -5.67 2.44 -2.05
C VAL A 68 -5.96 2.54 -3.55
N VAL A 69 -5.83 1.46 -4.34
CA VAL A 69 -6.05 1.52 -5.80
C VAL A 69 -7.48 1.91 -6.20
N LEU A 70 -8.47 1.63 -5.35
CA LEU A 70 -9.86 2.04 -5.60
C LEU A 70 -10.15 3.48 -5.14
N LEU A 71 -9.26 4.08 -4.35
CA LEU A 71 -9.40 5.44 -3.83
C LEU A 71 -8.58 6.42 -4.69
N ILE A 72 -7.30 6.11 -4.89
CA ILE A 72 -6.33 6.93 -5.64
C ILE A 72 -5.69 6.08 -6.74
N PRO A 73 -6.45 5.70 -7.79
CA PRO A 73 -6.00 4.73 -8.80
C PRO A 73 -4.75 5.19 -9.57
N ILE A 74 -4.66 6.47 -9.92
CA ILE A 74 -3.55 7.01 -10.72
C ILE A 74 -2.25 6.92 -9.92
N GLU A 75 -2.28 7.45 -8.70
CA GLU A 75 -1.15 7.47 -7.77
C GLU A 75 -0.72 6.04 -7.40
N SER A 76 -1.69 5.17 -7.13
CA SER A 76 -1.43 3.76 -6.78
C SER A 76 -0.80 2.99 -7.93
N LEU A 77 -1.28 3.17 -9.17
CA LEU A 77 -0.71 2.48 -10.34
C LEU A 77 0.70 2.95 -10.67
N ILE A 78 0.99 4.25 -10.51
CA ILE A 78 2.35 4.77 -10.67
C ILE A 78 3.25 4.24 -9.54
N GLY A 79 2.77 4.24 -8.30
CA GLY A 79 3.47 3.64 -7.16
C GLY A 79 3.77 2.14 -7.36
N LEU A 80 2.81 1.38 -7.89
CA LEU A 80 3.00 -0.03 -8.26
C LEU A 80 4.07 -0.19 -9.34
N THR A 81 4.08 0.71 -10.32
CA THR A 81 5.08 0.70 -11.41
C THR A 81 6.47 0.94 -10.85
N VAL A 82 6.64 1.92 -9.95
CA VAL A 82 7.91 2.17 -9.25
C VAL A 82 8.32 0.97 -8.40
N TRP A 83 7.39 0.41 -7.61
CA TRP A 83 7.64 -0.79 -6.82
C TRP A 83 8.14 -1.94 -7.70
N PHE A 84 7.46 -2.22 -8.81
CA PHE A 84 7.82 -3.29 -9.72
C PHE A 84 9.19 -3.05 -10.36
N PHE A 85 9.45 -1.84 -10.84
CA PHE A 85 10.73 -1.48 -11.46
C PHE A 85 11.89 -1.62 -10.47
N VAL A 86 11.77 -1.03 -9.28
CA VAL A 86 12.79 -1.11 -8.22
C VAL A 86 13.00 -2.56 -7.78
N GLY A 87 11.93 -3.31 -7.58
CA GLY A 87 11.98 -4.73 -7.21
C GLY A 87 12.67 -5.59 -8.27
N LYS A 88 12.44 -5.30 -9.56
CA LYS A 88 13.05 -6.03 -10.67
C LYS A 88 14.52 -5.67 -10.90
N VAL A 89 14.87 -4.38 -10.82
CA VAL A 89 16.21 -3.87 -11.14
C VAL A 89 17.15 -3.99 -9.94
N LEU A 90 16.75 -3.49 -8.78
CA LEU A 90 17.61 -3.45 -7.59
C LEU A 90 17.51 -4.74 -6.77
N LYS A 91 16.41 -5.50 -6.93
CA LYS A 91 16.14 -6.74 -6.19
C LYS A 91 16.10 -6.54 -4.68
N ILE A 92 15.69 -5.36 -4.21
CA ILE A 92 15.54 -5.06 -2.78
C ILE A 92 14.07 -4.75 -2.50
N SER A 93 13.37 -5.68 -1.85
CA SER A 93 11.92 -5.60 -1.63
C SER A 93 11.51 -4.45 -0.70
N SER A 94 12.28 -4.18 0.35
CA SER A 94 12.03 -3.06 1.27
C SER A 94 12.14 -1.71 0.58
N LEU A 95 13.19 -1.52 -0.23
CA LEU A 95 13.39 -0.31 -1.03
C LEU A 95 12.27 -0.11 -2.05
N ALA A 96 11.90 -1.18 -2.77
CA ALA A 96 10.77 -1.16 -3.69
C ALA A 96 9.47 -0.73 -2.98
N SER A 97 9.21 -1.26 -1.79
CA SER A 97 8.03 -0.97 -0.99
C SER A 97 7.97 0.49 -0.54
N ILE A 98 9.07 1.01 0.02
CA ILE A 98 9.16 2.39 0.48
C ILE A 98 9.01 3.36 -0.70
N LEU A 99 9.70 3.11 -1.82
CA LEU A 99 9.63 3.98 -2.98
C LEU A 99 8.28 3.91 -3.69
N GLY A 100 7.65 2.74 -3.77
CA GLY A 100 6.33 2.58 -4.37
C GLY A 100 5.24 3.32 -3.59
N VAL A 101 5.14 3.05 -2.28
CA VAL A 101 4.16 3.75 -1.41
C VAL A 101 4.50 5.24 -1.32
N GLY A 102 5.78 5.59 -1.17
CA GLY A 102 6.24 6.97 -1.13
C GLY A 102 5.93 7.74 -2.41
N THR A 103 6.08 7.13 -3.58
CA THR A 103 5.72 7.76 -4.86
C THR A 103 4.22 8.05 -4.90
N ALA A 104 3.37 7.09 -4.54
CA ALA A 104 1.93 7.32 -4.46
C ALA A 104 1.60 8.46 -3.49
N THR A 105 2.24 8.49 -2.31
CA THR A 105 2.07 9.57 -1.31
C THR A 105 2.61 10.92 -1.76
N VAL A 106 3.63 11.00 -2.62
CA VAL A 106 4.05 12.28 -3.19
C VAL A 106 3.04 12.74 -4.24
N LEU A 107 2.51 11.83 -5.05
CA LEU A 107 1.61 12.17 -6.15
C LEU A 107 0.25 12.71 -5.69
N ILE A 108 -0.25 12.35 -4.51
CA ILE A 108 -1.48 12.97 -3.96
C ILE A 108 -1.34 14.49 -3.72
N PHE A 109 -0.13 15.05 -3.75
CA PHE A 109 0.10 16.50 -3.66
C PHE A 109 0.02 17.20 -5.03
N PHE A 110 -0.09 16.45 -6.13
CA PHE A 110 -0.10 17.00 -7.48
C PHE A 110 -1.32 16.55 -8.28
N VAL A 111 -1.65 15.25 -8.24
CA VAL A 111 -2.71 14.62 -9.06
C VAL A 111 -4.10 15.20 -8.75
N PRO A 112 -4.48 15.47 -7.48
CA PRO A 112 -5.77 16.11 -7.16
C PRO A 112 -6.01 17.50 -7.78
N TYR A 113 -4.95 18.19 -8.20
CA TYR A 113 -5.03 19.48 -8.88
C TYR A 113 -5.16 19.36 -10.41
N MET A 114 -5.06 18.14 -10.95
CA MET A 114 -5.28 17.84 -12.36
C MET A 114 -6.77 17.61 -12.64
N HIS A 115 -7.16 17.60 -13.92
CA HIS A 115 -8.52 17.28 -14.34
C HIS A 115 -8.80 15.77 -14.17
N ILE A 116 -9.17 15.37 -12.95
CA ILE A 116 -9.58 14.00 -12.60
C ILE A 116 -11.01 13.99 -12.07
N PRO A 117 -11.74 12.86 -12.16
CA PRO A 117 -13.08 12.73 -11.59
C PRO A 117 -13.08 12.95 -10.07
N ASP A 118 -14.13 13.58 -9.56
CA ASP A 118 -14.26 13.90 -8.13
C ASP A 118 -14.27 12.62 -7.27
N SER A 119 -14.87 11.54 -7.77
CA SER A 119 -14.97 10.23 -7.09
C SER A 119 -13.65 9.54 -6.76
N VAL A 120 -12.53 10.04 -7.30
CA VAL A 120 -11.16 9.57 -7.04
C VAL A 120 -10.24 10.71 -6.59
N ASN A 121 -10.79 11.89 -6.37
CA ASN A 121 -10.05 13.07 -5.93
C ASN A 121 -10.07 13.18 -4.41
N ILE A 122 -9.01 12.70 -3.76
CA ILE A 122 -8.90 12.70 -2.29
C ILE A 122 -9.08 14.10 -1.68
N LEU A 123 -8.60 15.16 -2.36
CA LEU A 123 -8.68 16.52 -1.84
C LEU A 123 -10.12 17.05 -1.88
N LYS A 124 -10.88 16.76 -2.93
CA LYS A 124 -12.28 17.18 -3.02
C LYS A 124 -13.20 16.40 -2.09
N GLU A 125 -12.95 15.11 -1.93
CA GLU A 125 -13.81 14.20 -1.16
C GLU A 125 -13.52 14.21 0.35
N VAL A 126 -12.24 14.24 0.75
CA VAL A 126 -11.83 14.25 2.18
C VAL A 126 -11.48 15.65 2.66
N GLY A 127 -11.11 16.57 1.77
CA GLY A 127 -10.56 17.88 2.14
C GLY A 127 -9.10 17.85 2.57
N THR A 128 -8.45 16.67 2.60
CA THR A 128 -7.06 16.53 3.05
C THR A 128 -6.37 15.27 2.51
N GLN A 129 -5.04 15.32 2.45
CA GLN A 129 -4.17 14.21 2.07
C GLN A 129 -3.78 13.31 3.26
N THR A 130 -4.19 13.67 4.48
CA THR A 130 -3.79 13.03 5.73
C THR A 130 -3.86 11.50 5.72
N PRO A 131 -4.94 10.84 5.23
CA PRO A 131 -5.03 9.37 5.29
C PRO A 131 -3.87 8.65 4.61
N MET A 132 -3.48 9.11 3.42
CA MET A 132 -2.39 8.49 2.67
C MET A 132 -1.00 8.82 3.27
N VAL A 133 -0.86 10.02 3.85
CA VAL A 133 0.35 10.39 4.61
C VAL A 133 0.52 9.48 5.84
N LEU A 134 -0.56 9.20 6.57
CA LEU A 134 -0.54 8.28 7.71
C LEU A 134 -0.15 6.85 7.29
N ILE A 135 -0.68 6.36 6.16
CA ILE A 135 -0.30 5.05 5.60
C ILE A 135 1.20 5.01 5.26
N PHE A 136 1.75 6.09 4.71
CA PHE A 136 3.18 6.15 4.40
C PHE A 136 4.05 6.20 5.65
N ILE A 137 3.71 7.03 6.64
CA ILE A 137 4.39 7.06 7.94
C ILE A 137 4.37 5.66 8.57
N PHE A 138 3.21 5.00 8.56
CA PHE A 138 3.07 3.64 9.06
C PHE A 138 3.95 2.64 8.28
N THR A 139 4.03 2.79 6.95
CA THR A 139 4.91 1.98 6.10
C THR A 139 6.38 2.15 6.50
N LEU A 140 6.83 3.39 6.75
CA LEU A 140 8.20 3.68 7.21
C LEU A 140 8.46 3.04 8.57
N ILE A 141 7.53 3.14 9.52
CA ILE A 141 7.64 2.50 10.84
C ILE A 141 7.78 0.97 10.70
N LYS A 142 6.91 0.32 9.90
CA LYS A 142 7.00 -1.13 9.64
C LYS A 142 8.27 -1.55 8.90
N HIS A 143 8.97 -0.62 8.27
CA HIS A 143 10.23 -0.86 7.58
C HIS A 143 11.47 -0.32 8.33
N ALA A 144 11.34 0.20 9.55
CA ALA A 144 12.45 0.85 10.25
C ALA A 144 13.72 -0.03 10.33
N GLY A 145 13.56 -1.33 10.61
CA GLY A 145 14.69 -2.28 10.62
C GLY A 145 15.33 -2.47 9.23
N ASN A 146 14.53 -2.48 8.16
CA ASN A 146 15.03 -2.57 6.80
C ASN A 146 15.71 -1.27 6.35
N ILE A 147 15.20 -0.12 6.80
CA ILE A 147 15.82 1.17 6.56
C ILE A 147 17.20 1.20 7.23
N PHE A 148 17.29 0.75 8.48
CA PHE A 148 18.58 0.63 9.17
C PHE A 148 19.55 -0.30 8.41
N ASN A 149 19.07 -1.46 7.93
CA ASN A 149 19.88 -2.37 7.13
C ASN A 149 20.30 -1.76 5.78
N LEU A 150 19.43 -0.98 5.13
CA LEU A 150 19.74 -0.27 3.89
C LEU A 150 20.87 0.74 4.12
N LEU A 151 20.75 1.56 5.17
CA LEU A 151 21.75 2.57 5.54
C LEU A 151 23.09 1.97 5.96
N THR A 152 23.07 0.77 6.54
CA THR A 152 24.29 0.04 6.95
C THR A 152 24.80 -0.94 5.89
N GLY A 153 24.18 -1.01 4.71
CA GLY A 153 24.57 -1.91 3.62
C GLY A 153 24.33 -3.41 3.90
N LYS A 154 23.51 -3.74 4.91
CA LYS A 154 23.19 -5.12 5.36
C LYS A 154 21.90 -5.68 4.74
N GLU A 155 21.13 -4.87 4.01
CA GLU A 155 19.86 -5.30 3.45
C GLU A 155 20.07 -6.34 2.34
N LYS A 156 19.36 -7.47 2.44
CA LYS A 156 19.52 -8.59 1.52
C LYS A 156 18.76 -8.35 0.21
N LYS A 157 19.34 -8.79 -0.89
CA LYS A 157 18.64 -8.92 -2.17
C LYS A 157 17.71 -10.13 -2.15
N VAL A 158 16.55 -9.98 -2.79
CA VAL A 158 15.60 -11.06 -3.05
C VAL A 158 16.05 -11.76 -4.34
N LEU A 159 16.43 -13.03 -4.25
CA LEU A 159 16.92 -13.86 -5.37
C LEU A 159 15.80 -14.72 -5.99
#